data_AF-K5WRM4-F1
#
_entry.id   AF-K5WRM4-F1
#
_cell.length_a   1.000
_cell.length_b   1.000
_cell.length_c   1.000
_cell.angle_alpha   90.00
_cell.angle_beta   90.00
_cell.angle_gamma   90.00
#
_symmetry.space_group_name_H-M   'P 1'
#
loop_
_entity.id
_entity.type
_entity.pdbx_description
1 polymer ?
#
loop_
_entity_poly.entity_id
_entity_poly.type
_entity_poly.pdbx_seq_one_letter_code
_entity_poly.pdbx_strand_id
1 'polypeptide(L)'
;MANDVLPASSSIDHERARTSSQPSAFWFDDGSIIIAVARERFRLHKSLLSRHSSIFESLPVSQSTRAETRDPPTVEISEGLATPRDFTALLEHLYHDVPIDSAPLSAVSSLLRVTSDKSLRFPTIHILARERFRMLLEPEPGIVNFITPENPEEALGLAVEHDIPSVRKALYYSVATTSHFEPDSTHPSLPRSVTDRCAVLQEHLITHFTPILFTVATAGHMTCTDVFAE
;
A
#
# COMPACT_ATOMS: atom_id res chain seq x y z
N MET A 1 8.22 -76.27 -20.53
CA MET A 1 9.03 -75.13 -20.98
C MET A 1 8.38 -73.89 -20.38
N ALA A 2 8.86 -73.45 -19.22
CA ALA A 2 9.81 -72.33 -19.11
C ALA A 2 9.19 -71.06 -19.74
N ASN A 3 8.93 -69.96 -19.04
CA ASN A 3 9.54 -69.46 -17.82
C ASN A 3 8.67 -68.30 -17.27
N ASP A 4 8.68 -68.14 -15.94
CA ASP A 4 8.85 -66.87 -15.20
C ASP A 4 7.89 -65.68 -15.46
N VAL A 5 7.30 -64.96 -14.50
CA VAL A 5 7.60 -64.74 -13.07
C VAL A 5 6.37 -64.00 -12.48
N LEU A 6 5.91 -64.45 -11.32
CA LEU A 6 5.06 -63.72 -10.35
C LEU A 6 5.90 -62.61 -9.66
N PRO A 7 5.43 -61.87 -8.63
CA PRO A 7 4.23 -61.07 -8.41
C PRO A 7 4.61 -59.69 -7.78
N ALA A 8 3.63 -59.02 -7.14
CA ALA A 8 3.81 -58.13 -5.97
C ALA A 8 4.49 -56.77 -6.22
N SER A 9 4.20 -55.68 -5.53
CA SER A 9 3.21 -55.25 -4.53
C SER A 9 3.48 -53.76 -4.33
N SER A 10 2.47 -53.03 -3.83
CA SER A 10 2.60 -51.85 -2.96
C SER A 10 3.53 -50.71 -3.37
N SER A 11 2.96 -49.51 -3.50
CA SER A 11 3.45 -48.29 -2.81
C SER A 11 2.47 -47.17 -3.10
N ILE A 12 1.57 -46.88 -2.15
CA ILE A 12 1.72 -45.76 -1.23
C ILE A 12 1.44 -44.44 -1.93
N ASP A 13 0.24 -43.94 -1.63
CA ASP A 13 -0.24 -42.59 -1.85
C ASP A 13 0.78 -41.55 -1.38
N HIS A 14 1.63 -41.11 -2.31
CA HIS A 14 2.47 -39.93 -2.18
C HIS A 14 2.21 -38.99 -3.36
N GLU A 15 0.93 -38.71 -3.63
CA GLU A 15 0.56 -37.62 -4.52
C GLU A 15 0.58 -36.29 -3.76
N ARG A 16 1.81 -35.89 -3.42
CA ARG A 16 2.34 -34.54 -3.53
C ARG A 16 1.39 -33.45 -3.02
N ALA A 17 1.50 -33.15 -1.72
CA ALA A 17 1.24 -31.82 -1.19
C ALA A 17 2.09 -30.81 -1.99
N ARG A 18 1.53 -30.29 -3.09
CA ARG A 18 2.05 -29.13 -3.79
C ARG A 18 1.79 -27.94 -2.86
N THR A 19 2.72 -27.69 -1.94
CA THR A 19 2.83 -26.37 -1.33
C THR A 19 3.17 -25.42 -2.46
N SER A 20 2.16 -24.72 -2.96
CA SER A 20 2.28 -23.72 -4.02
C SER A 20 3.08 -22.53 -3.51
N SER A 21 4.41 -22.69 -3.48
CA SER A 21 5.40 -21.64 -3.29
C SER A 21 6.07 -21.46 -4.64
N GLN A 22 5.37 -20.85 -5.61
CA GLN A 22 6.09 -20.38 -6.78
C GLN A 22 7.16 -19.38 -6.30
N PRO A 23 8.40 -19.46 -6.81
CA PRO A 23 9.41 -18.46 -6.49
C PRO A 23 8.88 -17.08 -6.88
N SER A 24 9.04 -16.11 -5.98
CA SER A 24 8.84 -14.71 -6.37
C SER A 24 9.80 -14.35 -7.51
N ALA A 25 9.52 -13.26 -8.22
CA ALA A 25 10.41 -12.75 -9.26
C ALA A 25 11.85 -12.46 -8.76
N PHE A 26 12.04 -12.35 -7.44
CA PHE A 26 13.33 -12.11 -6.79
C PHE A 26 13.84 -13.38 -6.11
N TRP A 27 14.34 -14.29 -6.93
CA TRP A 27 15.02 -15.50 -6.50
C TRP A 27 16.40 -15.60 -7.14
N PHE A 28 17.44 -15.20 -6.39
CA PHE A 28 18.82 -15.20 -6.87
C PHE A 28 19.57 -16.47 -6.44
N ASP A 29 20.22 -17.14 -7.39
CA ASP A 29 20.95 -18.40 -7.14
C ASP A 29 22.19 -18.21 -6.24
N ASP A 30 22.77 -17.02 -6.25
CA ASP A 30 23.87 -16.56 -5.40
C ASP A 30 23.38 -15.85 -4.12
N GLY A 31 22.06 -15.78 -3.91
CA GLY A 31 21.47 -15.15 -2.74
C GLY A 31 21.90 -15.84 -1.44
N SER A 32 22.31 -15.02 -0.46
CA SER A 32 22.88 -15.40 0.83
C SER A 32 21.88 -15.40 2.00
N ILE A 33 20.65 -14.98 1.75
CA ILE A 33 19.57 -14.95 2.73
C ILE A 33 18.22 -15.23 2.05
N ILE A 34 17.31 -15.92 2.73
CA ILE A 34 15.91 -16.01 2.32
C ILE A 34 15.10 -15.09 3.23
N ILE A 35 14.32 -14.19 2.64
CA ILE A 35 13.35 -13.37 3.35
C ILE A 35 11.96 -13.95 3.11
N ALA A 36 11.22 -14.26 4.17
CA ALA A 36 9.83 -14.68 4.09
C ALA A 36 8.92 -13.53 4.52
N VAL A 37 7.98 -13.14 3.65
CA VAL A 37 6.97 -12.12 3.90
C VAL A 37 5.60 -12.75 3.66
N ALA A 38 4.81 -12.91 4.72
CA ALA A 38 3.58 -13.70 4.70
C ALA A 38 3.81 -15.10 4.09
N ARG A 39 3.24 -15.39 2.92
CA ARG A 39 3.38 -16.68 2.22
C ARG A 39 4.44 -16.69 1.11
N GLU A 40 5.06 -15.54 0.86
CA GLU A 40 6.04 -15.38 -0.22
C GLU A 40 7.46 -15.47 0.33
N ARG A 41 8.36 -15.97 -0.52
CA ARG A 41 9.78 -16.10 -0.21
C ARG A 41 10.62 -15.44 -1.29
N PHE A 42 11.64 -14.75 -0.84
CA PHE A 42 12.58 -13.99 -1.67
C PHE A 42 13.99 -14.45 -1.31
N ARG A 43 14.77 -14.91 -2.29
CA ARG A 43 16.17 -15.29 -2.06
C ARG A 43 17.05 -14.16 -2.53
N LEU A 44 17.72 -13.47 -1.60
CA LEU A 44 18.30 -12.15 -1.77
C LEU A 44 19.75 -12.07 -1.27
N HIS A 45 20.38 -10.91 -1.48
CA HIS A 45 21.72 -10.59 -1.00
C HIS A 45 21.67 -9.88 0.35
N LYS A 46 22.17 -10.54 1.42
CA LYS A 46 22.20 -9.96 2.77
C LYS A 46 22.96 -8.63 2.81
N SER A 47 24.11 -8.56 2.15
CA SER A 47 24.96 -7.37 2.12
C SER A 47 24.25 -6.14 1.55
N LEU A 48 23.34 -6.34 0.59
CA LEU A 48 22.58 -5.25 -0.04
C LEU A 48 21.50 -4.72 0.92
N LEU A 49 20.76 -5.61 1.59
CA LEU A 49 19.75 -5.22 2.58
C LEU A 49 20.39 -4.54 3.81
N SER A 50 21.42 -5.16 4.38
CA SER A 50 22.12 -4.64 5.58
C SER A 50 22.82 -3.31 5.34
N ARG A 51 23.18 -2.98 4.09
CA ARG A 51 23.76 -1.68 3.73
C ARG A 51 22.80 -0.52 3.98
N HIS A 52 21.50 -0.75 3.79
CA HIS A 52 20.49 0.31 3.84
C HIS A 52 19.54 0.20 5.04
N SER A 53 19.50 -0.95 5.71
CA SER A 53 18.73 -1.16 6.93
C SER A 53 19.40 -2.13 7.89
N SER A 54 19.58 -1.72 9.14
CA SER A 54 20.11 -2.57 10.21
C SER A 54 19.06 -3.52 10.82
N ILE A 55 17.77 -3.38 10.48
CA ILE A 55 16.71 -4.17 11.11
C ILE A 55 16.88 -5.67 10.86
N PHE A 56 17.45 -6.03 9.70
CA PHE A 56 17.67 -7.42 9.28
C PHE A 56 18.67 -8.17 10.15
N GLU A 57 19.46 -7.46 10.96
CA GLU A 57 20.36 -8.09 11.94
C GLU A 57 19.62 -8.50 13.23
N SER A 58 18.48 -7.86 13.50
CA SER A 58 17.67 -8.08 14.70
C SER A 58 16.47 -9.01 14.49
N LEU A 59 16.12 -9.30 13.23
CA LEU A 59 14.97 -10.14 12.90
C LEU A 59 15.24 -11.62 13.21
N PRO A 60 14.20 -12.38 13.59
CA PRO A 60 14.34 -13.80 13.91
C PRO A 60 14.81 -14.60 12.69
N VAL A 61 15.82 -15.44 12.92
CA VAL A 61 16.41 -16.32 11.91
C VAL A 61 15.98 -17.75 12.18
N SER A 62 15.24 -18.33 11.26
CA SER A 62 14.97 -19.77 11.22
C SER A 62 16.11 -20.46 10.45
N GLN A 63 16.86 -21.31 11.14
CA GLN A 63 17.86 -22.18 10.51
C GLN A 63 17.16 -23.44 9.99
N SER A 64 17.55 -23.92 8.80
CA SER A 64 17.04 -25.19 8.29
C SER A 64 17.50 -26.32 9.22
N THR A 65 16.55 -27.03 9.83
CA THR A 65 16.82 -28.21 10.67
C THR A 65 17.15 -29.46 9.83
N ARG A 66 17.02 -29.38 8.50
CA ARG A 66 17.40 -30.45 7.58
C ARG A 66 18.90 -30.36 7.27
N ALA A 67 19.65 -31.22 7.93
CA ALA A 67 21.11 -31.38 7.83
C ALA A 67 21.67 -31.67 6.41
N GLU A 68 20.82 -31.78 5.38
CA GLU A 68 21.19 -32.20 4.03
C GLU A 68 21.04 -31.10 2.96
N THR A 69 20.45 -29.95 3.31
CA THR A 69 20.24 -28.84 2.37
C THR A 69 20.97 -27.60 2.90
N ARG A 70 22.04 -27.19 2.19
CA ARG A 70 22.86 -26.00 2.48
C ARG A 70 22.12 -24.71 2.12
N ASP A 71 20.84 -24.63 2.49
CA ASP A 71 20.01 -23.47 2.21
C ASP A 71 20.46 -22.30 3.07
N PRO A 72 20.44 -21.07 2.53
CA PRO A 72 20.78 -19.88 3.31
C PRO A 72 19.79 -19.68 4.46
N PRO A 73 20.19 -18.93 5.52
CA PRO A 73 19.32 -18.63 6.65
C PRO A 73 18.03 -17.95 6.18
N THR A 74 16.90 -18.33 6.79
CA THR A 74 15.59 -17.71 6.50
C THR A 74 15.24 -16.70 7.60
N VAL A 75 14.90 -15.49 7.21
CA VAL A 75 14.42 -14.41 8.08
C VAL A 75 12.96 -14.15 7.80
N GLU A 76 12.14 -14.15 8.84
CA GLU A 76 10.71 -13.90 8.74
C GLU A 76 10.40 -12.42 9.04
N ILE A 77 9.68 -11.78 8.12
CA ILE A 77 9.13 -10.45 8.30
C ILE A 77 7.66 -10.59 8.68
N SER A 78 7.31 -10.11 9.87
CA SER A 78 5.93 -10.06 10.34
C SER A 78 5.06 -9.21 9.42
N GLU A 79 3.79 -9.60 9.24
CA GLU A 79 2.83 -8.89 8.37
C GLU A 79 2.62 -7.42 8.77
N GLY A 80 2.85 -7.07 10.04
CA GLY A 80 2.80 -5.68 10.51
C GLY A 80 3.98 -4.80 10.08
N LEU A 81 5.11 -5.40 9.66
CA LEU A 81 6.29 -4.64 9.21
C LEU A 81 6.28 -4.40 7.70
N ALA A 82 5.84 -5.39 6.91
CA ALA A 82 5.74 -5.27 5.46
C ALA A 82 4.71 -6.25 4.89
N THR A 83 4.02 -5.81 3.83
CA THR A 83 3.25 -6.69 2.96
C THR A 83 4.11 -7.19 1.80
N PRO A 84 3.76 -8.31 1.14
CA PRO A 84 4.49 -8.77 -0.04
C PRO A 84 4.54 -7.73 -1.17
N ARG A 85 3.44 -6.98 -1.36
CA ARG A 85 3.36 -5.88 -2.32
C ARG A 85 4.37 -4.78 -2.00
N ASP A 86 4.40 -4.32 -0.75
CA ASP A 86 5.30 -3.23 -0.37
C ASP A 86 6.77 -3.67 -0.39
N PHE A 87 7.04 -4.91 0.01
CA PHE A 87 8.38 -5.49 -0.06
C PHE A 87 8.84 -5.66 -1.52
N THR A 88 7.95 -6.08 -2.43
CA THR A 88 8.25 -6.18 -3.86
C THR A 88 8.64 -4.83 -4.45
N ALA A 89 7.90 -3.76 -4.14
CA ALA A 89 8.24 -2.40 -4.59
C ALA A 89 9.62 -1.94 -4.08
N LEU A 90 9.98 -2.32 -2.84
CA LEU A 90 11.32 -2.08 -2.31
C LEU A 90 12.40 -2.84 -3.10
N LEU A 91 12.15 -4.11 -3.43
CA LEU A 91 13.11 -4.91 -4.20
C LEU A 91 13.28 -4.39 -5.63
N GLU A 92 12.20 -3.96 -6.29
CA GLU A 92 12.27 -3.32 -7.61
C GLU A 92 13.18 -2.08 -7.58
N HIS A 93 13.03 -1.24 -6.56
CA HIS A 93 13.89 -0.07 -6.40
C HIS A 93 15.36 -0.44 -6.10
N LEU A 94 15.60 -1.47 -5.28
CA LEU A 94 16.93 -1.87 -4.84
C LEU A 94 17.73 -2.67 -5.87
N TYR A 95 17.08 -3.49 -6.70
CA TYR A 95 17.75 -4.43 -7.62
C TYR A 95 17.65 -4.04 -9.10
N HIS A 96 16.59 -3.33 -9.51
CA HIS A 96 16.39 -2.98 -10.92
C HIS A 96 16.77 -1.53 -11.23
N ASP A 97 17.44 -0.85 -10.29
CA ASP A 97 17.80 0.57 -10.39
C ASP A 97 16.62 1.46 -10.84
N VAL A 98 15.38 1.06 -10.52
CA VAL A 98 14.18 1.82 -10.90
C VAL A 98 14.25 3.15 -10.15
N PRO A 99 14.40 4.28 -10.86
CA PRO A 99 14.51 5.57 -10.21
C PRO A 99 13.18 5.89 -9.53
N ILE A 100 13.23 6.30 -8.26
CA ILE A 100 12.05 6.76 -7.50
C ILE A 100 11.31 7.86 -8.27
N ASP A 101 12.06 8.70 -8.99
CA ASP A 101 11.51 9.80 -9.80
C ASP A 101 10.61 9.33 -10.94
N SER A 102 10.74 8.10 -11.41
CA SER A 102 9.89 7.53 -12.46
C SER A 102 8.73 6.67 -11.93
N ALA A 103 8.74 6.38 -10.63
CA ALA A 103 7.79 5.46 -10.04
C ALA A 103 6.37 6.06 -9.96
N PRO A 104 5.31 5.26 -10.22
CA PRO A 104 3.93 5.69 -10.06
C PRO A 104 3.58 5.87 -8.57
N LEU A 105 2.53 6.64 -8.29
CA LEU A 105 2.10 6.95 -6.92
C LEU A 105 1.87 5.70 -6.06
N SER A 106 1.34 4.62 -6.64
CA SER A 106 1.10 3.36 -5.93
C SER A 106 2.40 2.69 -5.47
N ALA A 107 3.44 2.68 -6.31
CA ALA A 107 4.76 2.17 -5.96
C ALA A 107 5.44 3.07 -4.91
N VAL A 108 5.35 4.39 -5.06
CA VAL A 108 5.87 5.35 -4.09
C VAL A 108 5.17 5.21 -2.73
N SER A 109 3.85 4.97 -2.72
CA SER A 109 3.07 4.71 -1.49
C SER A 109 3.53 3.44 -0.79
N SER A 110 3.76 2.38 -1.56
CA SER A 110 4.35 1.13 -1.06
C SER A 110 5.74 1.32 -0.46
N LEU A 111 6.62 2.06 -1.17
CA LEU A 111 7.94 2.42 -0.68
C LEU A 111 7.85 3.23 0.61
N LEU A 112 6.97 4.23 0.68
CA LEU A 112 6.84 5.10 1.85
C LEU A 112 6.47 4.30 3.11
N ARG A 113 5.56 3.33 2.99
CA ARG A 113 5.18 2.41 4.09
C ARG A 113 6.37 1.56 4.55
N VAL A 114 6.93 0.76 3.65
CA VAL A 114 7.91 -0.28 3.99
C VAL A 114 9.24 0.31 4.48
N THR A 115 9.61 1.48 3.99
CA THR A 115 10.88 2.15 4.36
C THR A 115 10.80 2.96 5.64
N SER A 116 9.60 3.14 6.20
CA SER A 116 9.38 3.96 7.39
C SER A 116 10.09 3.45 8.64
N ASP A 117 10.25 4.32 9.63
CA ASP A 117 10.83 3.99 10.93
C ASP A 117 10.03 2.94 11.74
N LYS A 118 8.75 2.78 11.42
CA LYS A 118 7.85 1.78 12.04
C LYS A 118 7.91 0.41 11.33
N SER A 119 8.52 0.36 10.15
CA SER A 119 8.60 -0.80 9.27
C SER A 119 10.06 -1.25 9.12
N LEU A 120 10.55 -1.49 7.89
CA LEU A 120 11.89 -2.04 7.66
C LEU A 120 12.99 -0.99 7.72
N ARG A 121 12.68 0.29 8.00
CA ARG A 121 13.64 1.35 8.28
C ARG A 121 14.77 1.49 7.24
N PHE A 122 14.46 2.13 6.12
CA PHE A 122 15.42 2.49 5.09
C PHE A 122 15.47 4.02 4.96
N PRO A 123 16.21 4.74 5.82
CA PRO A 123 16.05 6.19 5.99
C PRO A 123 16.27 7.00 4.71
N THR A 124 17.30 6.68 3.94
CA THR A 124 17.61 7.37 2.68
C THR A 124 16.49 7.20 1.66
N ILE A 125 16.00 5.97 1.50
CA ILE A 125 14.91 5.65 0.56
C ILE A 125 13.60 6.28 1.06
N HIS A 126 13.38 6.30 2.37
CA HIS A 126 12.19 6.91 2.98
C HIS A 126 12.10 8.40 2.70
N ILE A 127 13.21 9.14 2.83
CA ILE A 127 13.26 10.58 2.53
C ILE A 127 12.93 10.81 1.05
N LEU A 128 13.53 10.03 0.15
CA LEU A 128 13.29 10.14 -1.30
C LEU A 128 11.84 9.79 -1.67
N ALA A 129 11.28 8.72 -1.09
CA ALA A 129 9.90 8.31 -1.32
C ALA A 129 8.93 9.38 -0.81
N ARG A 130 9.18 9.97 0.37
CA ARG A 130 8.37 11.06 0.93
C ARG A 130 8.37 12.30 0.04
N GLU A 131 9.54 12.68 -0.46
CA GLU A 131 9.68 13.83 -1.34
C GLU A 131 9.01 13.59 -2.69
N ARG A 132 9.16 12.39 -3.25
CA ARG A 132 8.47 12.02 -4.50
C ARG A 132 6.95 11.97 -4.32
N PHE A 133 6.47 11.42 -3.22
CA PHE A 133 5.04 11.38 -2.89
C PHE A 133 4.45 12.78 -2.83
N ARG A 134 5.17 13.70 -2.20
CA ARG A 134 4.82 15.13 -2.15
C ARG A 134 4.73 15.72 -3.56
N MET A 135 5.76 15.55 -4.38
CA MET A 135 5.80 16.10 -5.75
C MET A 135 4.68 15.54 -6.66
N LEU A 136 4.29 14.28 -6.49
CA LEU A 136 3.25 13.65 -7.31
C LEU A 136 1.83 14.18 -7.02
N LEU A 137 1.61 14.76 -5.84
CA LEU A 137 0.30 15.19 -5.37
C LEU A 137 0.18 16.71 -5.25
N GLU A 138 1.30 17.42 -5.20
CA GLU A 138 1.28 18.86 -5.29
C GLU A 138 0.86 19.31 -6.70
N PRO A 139 -0.03 20.30 -6.80
CA PRO A 139 -0.37 20.87 -8.09
C PRO A 139 0.87 21.57 -8.68
N GLU A 140 1.10 21.37 -9.97
CA GLU A 140 2.14 22.06 -10.71
C GLU A 140 1.99 23.60 -10.55
N PRO A 141 3.10 24.35 -10.50
CA PRO A 141 3.05 25.81 -10.39
C PRO A 141 2.15 26.42 -11.47
N GLY A 142 1.10 27.12 -11.05
CA GLY A 142 0.14 27.77 -11.95
C GLY A 142 -1.09 26.94 -12.31
N ILE A 143 -1.18 25.69 -11.87
CA ILE A 143 -2.40 24.88 -11.98
C ILE A 143 -3.18 24.98 -10.66
N VAL A 144 -4.44 25.40 -10.74
CA VAL A 144 -5.33 25.53 -9.56
C VAL A 144 -6.04 24.20 -9.25
N ASN A 145 -6.04 23.26 -10.19
CA ASN A 145 -6.71 21.97 -10.05
C ASN A 145 -5.84 21.01 -9.23
N PHE A 146 -6.45 20.40 -8.22
CA PHE A 146 -5.82 19.35 -7.43
C PHE A 146 -5.75 18.05 -8.23
N ILE A 147 -4.67 17.30 -8.03
CA ILE A 147 -4.57 15.94 -8.54
C ILE A 147 -5.36 15.04 -7.58
N THR A 148 -6.43 14.42 -8.08
CA THR A 148 -7.14 13.38 -7.34
C THR A 148 -6.47 12.03 -7.62
N PRO A 149 -5.81 11.41 -6.64
CA PRO A 149 -5.22 10.08 -6.83
C PRO A 149 -6.32 9.03 -6.97
N GLU A 150 -5.97 7.86 -7.51
CA GLU A 150 -6.91 6.73 -7.66
C GLU A 150 -7.48 6.26 -6.31
N ASN A 151 -6.70 6.38 -5.24
CA ASN A 151 -7.09 6.03 -3.87
C ASN A 151 -6.79 7.22 -2.93
N PRO A 152 -7.68 8.22 -2.85
CA PRO A 152 -7.46 9.42 -2.06
C PRO A 152 -7.43 9.16 -0.55
N GLU A 153 -8.12 8.12 -0.08
CA GLU A 153 -8.11 7.71 1.33
C GLU A 153 -6.74 7.15 1.73
N GLU A 154 -6.17 6.24 0.93
CA GLU A 154 -4.81 5.74 1.18
C GLU A 154 -3.78 6.88 1.14
N ALA A 155 -3.86 7.75 0.14
CA ALA A 155 -2.96 8.89 0.03
C ALA A 155 -3.09 9.86 1.22
N LEU A 156 -4.31 10.12 1.69
CA LEU A 156 -4.55 10.95 2.86
C LEU A 156 -3.99 10.30 4.13
N GLY A 157 -4.20 8.99 4.30
CA GLY A 157 -3.66 8.21 5.42
C GLY A 157 -2.14 8.35 5.51
N LEU A 158 -1.44 8.15 4.39
CA LEU A 158 0.01 8.29 4.30
C LEU A 158 0.48 9.73 4.54
N ALA A 159 -0.19 10.72 3.96
CA ALA A 159 0.15 12.13 4.17
C ALA A 159 -0.01 12.55 5.64
N VAL A 160 -1.00 12.00 6.35
CA VAL A 160 -1.16 12.21 7.78
C VAL A 160 -0.08 11.47 8.56
N GLU A 161 0.13 10.19 8.30
CA GLU A 161 1.08 9.36 9.04
C GLU A 161 2.54 9.83 8.92
N HIS A 162 2.96 10.26 7.73
CA HIS A 162 4.35 10.66 7.44
C HIS A 162 4.58 12.19 7.45
N ASP A 163 3.65 12.92 8.07
CA ASP A 163 3.70 14.37 8.21
C ASP A 163 4.02 15.16 6.93
N ILE A 164 3.17 15.03 5.92
CA ILE A 164 3.31 15.70 4.62
C ILE A 164 2.22 16.80 4.49
N PRO A 165 2.37 17.96 5.16
CA PRO A 165 1.29 18.92 5.32
C PRO A 165 0.84 19.60 4.02
N SER A 166 1.73 19.76 3.03
CA SER A 166 1.44 20.50 1.80
C SER A 166 0.30 19.88 0.97
N VAL A 167 0.17 18.55 0.99
CA VAL A 167 -0.84 17.82 0.21
C VAL A 167 -2.11 17.51 1.00
N ARG A 168 -2.05 17.57 2.34
CA ARG A 168 -3.17 17.16 3.22
C ARG A 168 -4.47 17.90 2.92
N LYS A 169 -4.43 19.22 2.70
CA LYS A 169 -5.64 20.01 2.49
C LYS A 169 -6.41 19.55 1.24
N ALA A 170 -5.69 19.33 0.14
CA ALA A 170 -6.26 18.85 -1.11
C ALA A 170 -6.87 17.45 -0.94
N LEU A 171 -6.14 16.56 -0.26
CA LEU A 171 -6.59 15.19 0.00
C LEU A 171 -7.81 15.15 0.93
N TYR A 172 -7.84 15.94 2.00
CA TYR A 172 -9.02 16.06 2.87
C TYR A 172 -10.25 16.52 2.09
N TYR A 173 -10.10 17.52 1.24
CA TYR A 173 -11.20 17.99 0.40
C TYR A 173 -11.66 16.91 -0.60
N SER A 174 -10.72 16.25 -1.28
CA SER A 174 -11.03 15.15 -2.20
C SER A 174 -11.82 14.05 -1.48
N VAL A 175 -11.28 13.52 -0.39
CA VAL A 175 -11.91 12.45 0.38
C VAL A 175 -13.30 12.85 0.91
N ALA A 176 -13.45 14.06 1.46
CA ALA A 176 -14.74 14.53 1.97
C ALA A 176 -15.80 14.76 0.88
N THR A 177 -15.40 14.88 -0.39
CA THR A 177 -16.32 15.10 -1.52
C THR A 177 -16.56 13.86 -2.37
N THR A 178 -15.65 12.88 -2.36
CA THR A 178 -15.74 11.64 -3.15
C THR A 178 -16.16 10.42 -2.32
N SER A 179 -15.95 10.45 -1.01
CA SER A 179 -16.16 9.29 -0.14
C SER A 179 -17.39 9.50 0.75
N HIS A 180 -17.97 8.40 1.22
CA HIS A 180 -19.10 8.42 2.13
C HIS A 180 -18.66 7.99 3.53
N PHE A 181 -18.76 8.89 4.50
CA PHE A 181 -18.48 8.60 5.90
C PHE A 181 -19.78 8.43 6.67
N GLU A 182 -20.00 7.26 7.25
CA GLU A 182 -21.07 7.03 8.21
C GLU A 182 -20.55 7.27 9.63
N PRO A 183 -21.35 7.92 10.51
CA PRO A 183 -20.99 8.06 11.91
C PRO A 183 -20.78 6.69 12.55
N ASP A 184 -19.75 6.57 13.39
CA ASP A 184 -19.32 5.34 14.09
C ASP A 184 -18.77 4.19 13.20
N SER A 185 -18.60 4.42 11.89
CA SER A 185 -17.98 3.44 11.00
C SER A 185 -16.44 3.46 11.07
N THR A 186 -15.82 2.28 11.10
CA THR A 186 -14.36 2.18 11.01
C THR A 186 -13.96 2.11 9.54
N HIS A 187 -13.20 3.10 9.07
CA HIS A 187 -12.70 3.10 7.69
C HIS A 187 -11.50 2.14 7.55
N PRO A 188 -11.44 1.29 6.52
CA PRO A 188 -10.40 0.27 6.38
C PRO A 188 -8.99 0.84 6.13
N SER A 189 -8.88 2.00 5.47
CA SER A 189 -7.60 2.59 5.07
C SER A 189 -7.21 3.87 5.82
N LEU A 190 -8.07 4.39 6.70
CA LEU A 190 -7.85 5.65 7.39
C LEU A 190 -7.81 5.48 8.91
N PRO A 191 -6.89 6.16 9.62
CA PRO A 191 -6.94 6.25 11.07
C PRO A 191 -8.25 6.90 11.54
N ARG A 192 -8.79 6.46 12.68
CA ARG A 192 -10.06 6.99 13.24
C ARG A 192 -10.08 8.52 13.31
N SER A 193 -9.01 9.14 13.81
CA SER A 193 -8.90 10.60 13.90
C SER A 193 -8.99 11.32 12.55
N VAL A 194 -8.56 10.67 11.47
CA VAL A 194 -8.67 11.20 10.10
C VAL A 194 -10.08 11.01 9.56
N THR A 195 -10.67 9.83 9.80
CA THR A 195 -12.06 9.52 9.45
C THR A 195 -13.03 10.50 10.11
N ASP A 196 -12.91 10.72 11.42
CA ASP A 196 -13.75 11.66 12.18
C ASP A 196 -13.65 13.08 11.59
N ARG A 197 -12.42 13.49 11.24
CA ARG A 197 -12.19 14.80 10.63
C ARG A 197 -12.79 14.91 9.22
N CYS A 198 -12.77 13.83 8.44
CA CYS A 198 -13.42 13.80 7.12
C CYS A 198 -14.95 13.88 7.26
N ALA A 199 -15.54 13.16 8.21
CA ALA A 199 -16.98 13.20 8.49
C ALA A 199 -17.44 14.61 8.87
N VAL A 200 -16.73 15.28 9.80
CA VAL A 200 -17.02 16.67 10.18
C VAL A 200 -16.88 17.62 8.98
N LEU A 201 -15.84 17.46 8.17
CA LEU A 201 -15.64 18.28 6.97
C LEU A 201 -16.78 18.08 5.96
N GLN A 202 -17.19 16.84 5.73
CA GLN A 202 -18.30 16.51 4.83
C GLN A 202 -19.61 17.14 5.31
N GLU A 203 -19.93 17.06 6.61
CA GLU A 203 -21.11 17.70 7.20
C GLU A 203 -21.08 19.23 7.03
N HIS A 204 -19.92 19.86 7.26
CA HIS A 204 -19.74 21.29 7.06
C HIS A 204 -19.93 21.70 5.58
N LEU A 205 -19.40 20.92 4.63
CA LEU A 205 -19.58 21.18 3.21
C LEU A 205 -21.06 21.07 2.81
N ILE A 206 -21.74 20.02 3.26
CA ILE A 206 -23.18 19.83 3.01
C ILE A 206 -23.97 21.01 3.59
N THR A 207 -23.74 21.33 4.86
CA THR A 207 -24.48 22.41 5.55
C THR A 207 -24.26 23.77 4.90
N HIS A 208 -23.04 24.06 4.46
CA HIS A 208 -22.70 25.34 3.83
C HIS A 208 -23.28 25.48 2.42
N PHE A 209 -23.16 24.44 1.58
CA PHE A 209 -23.51 24.53 0.16
C PHE A 209 -24.96 24.13 -0.15
N THR A 210 -25.62 23.30 0.67
CA THR A 210 -27.02 22.90 0.43
C THR A 210 -27.96 24.12 0.31
N PRO A 211 -27.92 25.12 1.21
CA PRO A 211 -28.75 26.31 1.05
C PRO A 211 -28.42 27.08 -0.24
N ILE A 212 -27.15 27.18 -0.62
CA ILE A 212 -26.71 27.92 -1.81
C ILE A 212 -27.21 27.24 -3.10
N LEU A 213 -27.16 25.91 -3.15
CA LEU A 213 -27.51 25.13 -4.33
C LEU A 213 -29.02 24.91 -4.49
N PHE A 214 -29.76 24.86 -3.37
CA PHE A 214 -31.18 24.50 -3.37
C PHE A 214 -32.13 25.64 -2.94
N THR A 215 -31.61 26.80 -2.56
CA THR A 215 -32.46 28.00 -2.47
C THR A 215 -32.76 28.45 -3.89
N VAL A 216 -34.02 28.29 -4.30
CA VAL A 216 -34.52 28.87 -5.54
C VAL A 216 -34.16 30.35 -5.51
N ALA A 217 -33.45 30.85 -6.53
CA ALA A 217 -33.36 32.29 -6.72
C ALA A 217 -34.78 32.82 -6.58
N THR A 218 -34.99 33.81 -5.71
CA THR A 218 -36.26 34.52 -5.69
C THR A 218 -36.44 35.04 -7.12
N ALA A 219 -37.18 34.28 -7.94
CA ALA A 219 -37.72 34.76 -9.18
C ALA A 219 -38.57 35.92 -8.69
N GLY A 220 -38.02 37.13 -8.78
CA GLY A 220 -38.69 38.34 -8.33
C GLY A 220 -40.07 38.24 -8.92
N HIS A 221 -41.08 38.10 -8.05
CA HIS A 221 -42.43 37.75 -8.44
C HIS A 221 -42.81 38.61 -9.63
N MET A 222 -42.82 38.03 -10.84
CA MET A 222 -43.46 38.68 -11.98
C MET A 222 -44.91 38.79 -11.57
N THR A 223 -45.39 40.02 -11.55
CA THR A 223 -46.71 40.48 -11.12
C THR A 223 -47.78 40.02 -12.12
N CYS A 224 -47.82 38.72 -12.46
CA CYS A 224 -48.52 38.20 -13.65
C CYS A 224 -49.45 37.01 -13.38
N THR A 225 -49.84 36.72 -12.14
CA THR A 225 -50.82 35.65 -11.85
C THR A 225 -52.10 36.08 -11.13
N ASP A 226 -52.42 37.39 -11.08
CA ASP A 226 -53.65 37.91 -10.46
C ASP A 226 -54.72 38.40 -11.47
N VAL A 227 -54.75 37.87 -12.71
CA VAL A 227 -55.68 38.36 -13.76
C VAL A 227 -56.87 37.45 -14.07
N PHE A 228 -57.00 36.26 -13.48
CA PHE A 228 -58.18 35.42 -13.77
C PHE A 228 -58.78 34.77 -12.52
N ALA A 229 -59.52 35.58 -11.78
CA ALA A 229 -60.59 35.13 -10.90
C ALA A 229 -61.73 36.16 -10.94
N GLU A 230 -62.45 36.19 -12.07
CA GLU A 230 -63.86 36.63 -12.13
C GLU A 230 -64.76 35.39 -12.21
#